data_AF-A0A2E9NIH9-F1
#
_entry.id   AF-A0A2E9NIH9-F1
#
_cell.length_a   1.000
_cell.length_b   1.000
_cell.length_c   1.000
_cell.angle_alpha   90.00
_cell.angle_beta   90.00
_cell.angle_gamma   90.00
#
_symmetry.space_group_name_H-M   'P 1'
#
loop_
_entity.id
_entity.type
_entity.pdbx_description
1 polymer ?
#
loop_
_entity_poly.entity_id
_entity_poly.type
_entity_poly.pdbx_seq_one_letter_code
_entity_poly.pdbx_strand_id
1 'polypeptide(L)' 'MIVHRFEEIINGREYTIEVSPVDDATWRARLARMPGGASALMPFYGDTPGAAAQQLTNWLALAHRGSAKSV' A
#
# COMPACT_ATOMS: atom_id res chain seq x y z
N MET A 1 7.30 17.93 0.32
CA MET A 1 6.75 16.94 -0.64
C MET A 1 5.33 16.62 -0.24
N ILE A 2 4.38 16.69 -1.16
CA ILE A 2 2.98 16.34 -0.88
C ILE A 2 2.89 14.81 -0.82
N VAL A 3 2.44 14.30 0.32
CA VAL A 3 2.20 12.86 0.53
C VAL A 3 0.69 12.70 0.64
N HIS A 4 0.10 11.92 -0.26
CA HIS A 4 -1.29 11.53 -0.17
C HIS A 4 -1.41 10.39 0.83
N ARG A 5 -2.44 10.43 1.68
CA ARG A 5 -2.71 9.39 2.67
C ARG A 5 -4.08 8.79 2.39
N PHE A 6 -4.12 7.48 2.35
CA PHE A 6 -5.33 6.69 2.19
C PHE A 6 -5.46 5.77 3.40
N GLU A 7 -6.61 5.83 4.06
CA GLU A 7 -6.96 4.97 5.17
C GLU A 7 -7.88 3.88 4.65
N GLU A 8 -7.41 2.64 4.65
CA GLU A 8 -8.09 1.51 4.03
C GLU A 8 -8.27 0.38 5.05
N ILE A 9 -9.46 -0.20 5.08
CA ILE A 9 -9.73 -1.40 5.87
C ILE A 9 -9.67 -2.61 4.95
N ILE A 10 -8.62 -3.42 5.07
CA ILE A 10 -8.37 -4.56 4.20
C ILE A 10 -8.44 -5.85 5.03
N ASN A 11 -9.41 -6.71 4.74
CA ASN A 11 -9.65 -7.95 5.49
C ASN A 11 -9.79 -7.72 7.01
N GLY A 12 -10.46 -6.63 7.40
CA GLY A 12 -10.68 -6.26 8.80
C GLY A 12 -9.46 -5.70 9.52
N ARG A 13 -8.37 -5.41 8.80
CA ARG A 13 -7.16 -4.75 9.33
C ARG A 13 -7.04 -3.35 8.73
N GLU A 14 -6.77 -2.37 9.59
CA GLU A 14 -6.54 -0.99 9.18
C GLU A 14 -5.13 -0.84 8.59
N TYR A 15 -5.07 -0.26 7.40
CA TYR A 15 -3.84 0.09 6.72
C TYR A 15 -3.85 1.57 6.37
N THR A 16 -2.78 2.26 6.75
CA THR A 16 -2.50 3.60 6.22
C THR A 16 -1.55 3.46 5.05
N ILE A 17 -1.99 3.87 3.86
CA ILE A 17 -1.18 3.90 2.64
C ILE A 17 -0.72 5.33 2.42
N GLU A 18 0.59 5.51 2.31
CA GLU A 18 1.22 6.78 1.93
C GLU A 18 1.66 6.72 0.47
N VAL A 19 1.31 7.75 -0.30
CA VAL A 19 1.67 7.88 -1.70
C VAL A 19 2.45 9.16 -1.93
N SER A 20 3.64 9.02 -2.50
CA SER A 20 4.56 10.12 -2.77
C SER A 20 4.93 10.15 -4.26
N PRO A 21 5.09 11.33 -4.87
CA PRO A 21 5.60 11.41 -6.23
C PRO A 21 7.06 10.92 -6.29
N VAL A 22 7.41 10.25 -7.38
CA VAL A 22 8.79 9.83 -7.72
C VAL A 22 9.35 10.75 -8.80
N ASP A 23 8.55 10.98 -9.83
CA ASP A 23 8.79 11.91 -10.94
C ASP A 23 7.44 12.47 -11.44
N ASP A 24 7.46 13.21 -12.55
CA ASP A 24 6.28 13.90 -13.11
C ASP A 24 5.15 12.96 -13.55
N ALA A 25 5.45 11.68 -13.83
CA ALA A 25 4.50 10.69 -14.29
C ALA A 25 4.29 9.54 -13.30
N THR A 26 5.16 9.40 -12.29
CA THR A 26 5.22 8.21 -11.45
C THR A 26 4.95 8.53 -9.99
N TRP A 27 3.97 7.82 -9.43
CA TRP A 27 3.65 7.85 -8.01
C TRP A 27 4.02 6.53 -7.37
N ARG A 28 4.49 6.60 -6.12
CA ARG A 28 4.87 5.44 -5.31
C ARG A 28 3.99 5.33 -4.09
N ALA A 29 3.30 4.20 -3.95
CA ALA A 29 2.53 3.83 -2.76
C ALA A 29 3.34 2.90 -1.85
N ARG A 30 3.21 3.13 -0.54
CA ARG A 30 3.80 2.32 0.53
C ARG A 30 2.88 2.31 1.75
N LEU A 31 3.00 1.30 2.60
CA LEU A 31 2.38 1.37 3.92
C LEU A 31 3.11 2.42 4.78
N ALA A 32 2.35 3.19 5.55
CA ALA A 32 2.88 4.04 6.60
C ALA A 32 3.65 3.15 7.59
N ARG A 33 4.85 3.58 7.96
CA ARG A 33 5.67 2.82 8.91
C ARG A 33 4.99 2.86 10.28
N MET A 34 4.41 1.74 10.71
CA MET A 34 4.07 1.56 12.12
C MET A 34 5.37 1.37 12.93
N PRO A 35 5.54 2.03 14.09
CA PRO A 35 6.70 1.79 14.96
C PRO A 35 6.74 0.31 15.36
N GLY A 36 7.79 -0.42 14.96
CA GLY A 36 7.98 -1.83 15.31
C GLY A 36 7.51 -2.87 14.27
N GLY A 37 6.91 -2.44 13.15
CA GLY A 37 6.50 -3.35 12.06
C GLY A 37 7.61 -3.60 11.03
N ALA A 38 7.67 -4.82 10.47
CA ALA A 38 8.56 -5.17 9.37
C ALA A 38 8.33 -4.23 8.17
N SER A 39 9.27 -3.29 7.98
CA SER A 39 9.24 -2.31 6.90
C SER A 39 9.91 -2.90 5.67
N ALA A 40 9.18 -3.69 4.88
CA ALA A 40 9.42 -3.85 3.43
C ALA A 40 8.33 -4.73 2.81
N LEU A 41 7.24 -4.10 2.39
CA LEU A 41 6.49 -4.59 1.24
C LEU A 41 6.87 -3.66 0.11
N MET A 42 7.29 -4.22 -1.02
CA MET A 42 7.83 -3.46 -2.14
C MET A 42 6.94 -2.26 -2.50
N PRO A 43 7.52 -1.13 -2.93
CA PRO A 43 6.74 -0.01 -3.41
C PRO A 43 5.90 -0.40 -4.63
N PHE A 44 4.63 -0.01 -4.64
CA PHE A 44 3.78 -0.09 -5.82
C PHE A 44 3.80 1.24 -6.55
N TYR A 45 3.75 1.19 -7.88
CA TYR A 45 3.84 2.36 -8.73
C TYR A 45 2.58 2.54 -9.56
N GLY A 46 2.21 3.78 -9.85
CA GLY A 46 1.13 4.09 -10.76
C GLY A 46 1.19 5.52 -11.26
N ASP A 47 0.47 5.79 -12.33
CA ASP A 47 0.53 7.09 -13.02
C ASP A 47 -0.23 8.20 -12.27
N THR A 48 -0.98 7.81 -11.24
CA THR A 48 -1.69 8.71 -10.32
C THR A 48 -1.54 8.23 -8.88
N PRO A 49 -1.74 9.11 -7.89
CA PRO A 49 -1.70 8.72 -6.49
C PRO A 49 -2.69 7.58 -6.17
N GLY A 50 -3.90 7.66 -6.74
CA GLY A 50 -4.95 6.66 -6.55
C GLY A 50 -4.63 5.32 -7.21
N ALA A 51 -4.05 5.32 -8.41
CA ALA A 51 -3.64 4.09 -9.10
C ALA A 51 -2.55 3.33 -8.32
N ALA A 52 -1.57 4.07 -7.78
CA ALA A 52 -0.53 3.47 -6.94
C ALA A 52 -1.12 2.88 -5.64
N ALA A 53 -2.04 3.60 -4.98
CA ALA A 53 -2.73 3.11 -3.79
C ALA A 53 -3.55 1.84 -4.07
N GLN A 54 -4.32 1.82 -5.17
CA GLN A 54 -5.16 0.69 -5.55
C GLN A 54 -4.36 -0.58 -5.79
N GLN A 55 -3.19 -0.48 -6.43
CA GLN A 55 -2.32 -1.64 -6.64
C GLN A 55 -1.84 -2.25 -5.32
N LEU A 56 -1.45 -1.40 -4.36
CA LEU A 56 -1.06 -1.86 -3.02
C LEU A 56 -2.25 -2.48 -2.27
N THR A 57 -3.43 -1.86 -2.30
CA THR A 57 -4.66 -2.41 -1.69
C THR A 57 -5.01 -3.78 -2.24
N ASN A 58 -4.99 -3.94 -3.57
CA ASN A 58 -5.29 -5.22 -4.23
C ASN A 58 -4.30 -6.31 -3.83
N TRP A 59 -3.01 -5.98 -3.78
CA TRP A 59 -1.98 -6.92 -3.35
C TRP A 59 -2.16 -7.31 -1.87
N LEU A 60 -2.47 -6.37 -0.97
CA LEU A 60 -2.73 -6.67 0.45
C LEU A 60 -3.96 -7.57 0.63
N ALA A 61 -5.02 -7.31 -0.15
CA ALA A 61 -6.21 -8.13 -0.15
C ALA A 61 -5.90 -9.58 -0.56
N LEU A 62 -5.04 -9.78 -1.56
CA LEU A 62 -4.61 -11.09 -2.04
C LEU A 62 -3.63 -11.77 -1.07
N ALA A 63 -2.63 -11.06 -0.56
CA ALA A 63 -1.61 -11.59 0.33
C ALA A 63 -2.23 -12.15 1.63
N HIS A 64 -3.25 -11.48 2.17
CA HIS A 64 -3.95 -11.97 3.36
C HIS A 64 -4.90 -13.13 3.06
N ARG A 65 -5.36 -13.29 1.80
CA ARG A 65 -6.14 -14.46 1.38
C ARG A 65 -5.27 -15.72 1.31
N GLY A 66 -4.00 -15.59 0.92
CA GLY A 66 -3.02 -16.69 0.88
C GLY A 66 -2.56 -17.17 2.26
N SER A 67 -2.65 -16.33 3.29
CA SER A 67 -2.33 -16.75 4.67
C SER A 67 -3.39 -17.65 5.30
N ALA A 68 -4.53 -17.87 4.64
CA ALA A 68 -5.66 -18.66 5.15
C ALA A 68 -5.77 -20.08 4.56
N LYS A 69 -4.75 -20.59 3.85
CA LYS A 69 -4.79 -21.99 3.38
C LYS A 69 -3.43 -22.65 3.31
N SER A 70 -3.03 -23.23 4.45
CA SER A 70 -2.17 -24.41 4.47
C SER A 70 -2.85 -25.44 5.37
N VAL A 71 -3.73 -26.25 4.76
CA VAL A 71 -4.19 -27.55 5.28
C VAL A 71 -4.52 -28.44 4.09
#